data_AF-A0A556RGH1-F1
#
_entry.id   AF-A0A556RGH1-F1
#
_cell.length_a   1.000
_cell.length_b   1.000
_cell.length_c   1.000
_cell.angle_alpha   90.00
_cell.angle_beta   90.00
_cell.angle_gamma   90.00
#
_symmetry.space_group_name_H-M   'P 1'
#
loop_
_entity.id
_entity.type
_entity.pdbx_description
1 polymer ?
#
loop_
_entity_poly.entity_id
_entity_poly.type
_entity_poly.pdbx_seq_one_letter_code
_entity_poly.pdbx_strand_id
1 'polypeptide(L)'
;MIVTHSNKFLTPKSKVVGGIRSEKLDIPDTLISSNCVTDSKKFWANPHSAAYYKEAIEMAKQANLDGKADNSFPDFVDGYTKQLFFKTKDGDYIIHSPLTSCALVDEFTVKAREFHGVLIKKYLEYKEARVKSKYVKPKQLKFRGSGYYDHQIQPNGISLGNRGELATKHRGNFFVKSFIFAGNFRGTSKVTLDESKQYLYFYGSVDTANFNSGFISAGLPALTAIGGMIESVELKLGYEQPIPFAFGLKNRHLSRGGKLGSAKGSGKTATPLLVMEEKTGSLDFVIVLDVTNVNSEHVTNELMKVRRLAGGPIFNYKITNEKLADENGYLFIRNLKSKMQWAVKSGDVINYLITNRLHPLACGYALLETPSFKDGVRVDAVNNKKYKHSFSETLFIPVRLSKRLNKYSFFKRHVYDNCTVYY
;
A
#
# COMPACT_ATOMS: atom_id res chain seq x y z
N MET A 1 -17.60 -3.71 -18.96
CA MET A 1 -17.64 -4.91 -18.08
C MET A 1 -16.28 -5.59 -17.89
N ILE A 2 -15.24 -5.20 -18.64
CA ILE A 2 -13.89 -5.73 -18.49
C ILE A 2 -12.90 -4.66 -18.03
N VAL A 3 -11.91 -5.02 -17.22
CA VAL A 3 -11.00 -4.08 -16.57
C VAL A 3 -9.56 -4.58 -16.55
N THR A 4 -8.63 -3.63 -16.44
CA THR A 4 -7.25 -3.87 -16.00
C THR A 4 -7.10 -3.57 -14.51
N HIS A 5 -7.88 -2.61 -14.02
CA HIS A 5 -7.87 -2.12 -12.64
C HIS A 5 -9.30 -2.12 -12.08
N SER A 6 -9.46 -2.55 -10.85
CA SER A 6 -10.78 -2.62 -10.21
C SER A 6 -10.90 -1.65 -9.04
N ASN A 7 -11.95 -0.83 -9.11
CA ASN A 7 -12.46 0.04 -8.06
C ASN A 7 -13.30 -0.72 -7.01
N LYS A 8 -13.78 -1.93 -7.37
CA LYS A 8 -14.68 -2.72 -6.54
C LYS A 8 -13.98 -3.50 -5.45
N PHE A 9 -12.64 -3.53 -5.40
CA PHE A 9 -11.89 -4.20 -4.32
C PHE A 9 -12.12 -3.56 -2.95
N LEU A 10 -12.08 -2.24 -2.88
CA LEU A 10 -12.22 -1.50 -1.62
C LEU A 10 -13.67 -1.37 -1.18
N THR A 11 -14.59 -1.25 -2.14
CA THR A 11 -16.01 -1.10 -1.85
C THR A 11 -16.88 -1.80 -2.90
N PRO A 12 -17.77 -2.72 -2.48
CA PRO A 12 -18.71 -3.40 -3.38
C PRO A 12 -19.78 -2.45 -3.89
N LYS A 13 -20.01 -1.35 -3.16
CA LYS A 13 -21.00 -0.34 -3.48
C LYS A 13 -20.53 0.60 -4.58
N SER A 14 -19.25 0.52 -4.99
CA SER A 14 -18.79 1.35 -6.09
C SER A 14 -19.43 0.88 -7.40
N LYS A 15 -20.27 1.73 -7.95
CA LYS A 15 -20.96 1.62 -9.23
C LYS A 15 -20.23 2.50 -10.22
N VAL A 16 -19.05 2.06 -10.66
CA VAL A 16 -18.43 2.67 -11.83
C VAL A 16 -19.07 2.03 -13.07
N VAL A 17 -19.77 2.84 -13.86
CA VAL A 17 -20.42 2.40 -15.10
C VAL A 17 -19.36 2.35 -16.19
N GLY A 18 -18.93 1.15 -16.54
CA GLY A 18 -17.81 0.96 -17.46
C GLY A 18 -16.63 0.28 -16.78
N GLY A 19 -15.70 -0.21 -17.60
CA GLY A 19 -14.53 -0.90 -17.08
C GLY A 19 -13.28 -0.04 -17.22
N ILE A 20 -12.52 0.11 -16.13
CA ILE A 20 -11.28 0.88 -16.12
C ILE A 20 -10.17 0.10 -16.81
N ARG A 21 -9.76 0.58 -17.98
CA ARG A 21 -8.74 -0.02 -18.83
C ARG A 21 -7.67 1.01 -19.12
N SER A 22 -6.44 0.66 -18.79
CA SER A 22 -5.26 1.47 -19.01
C SER A 22 -4.18 0.63 -19.68
N GLU A 23 -3.31 1.29 -20.41
CA GLU A 23 -2.11 0.71 -20.99
C GLU A 23 -0.98 0.62 -19.95
N LYS A 24 0.20 0.25 -20.44
CA LYS A 24 1.40 0.19 -19.61
C LYS A 24 1.73 1.58 -19.08
N LEU A 25 2.10 1.64 -17.81
CA LEU A 25 2.50 2.89 -17.15
C LEU A 25 3.90 3.32 -17.60
N ASP A 26 4.12 4.61 -17.80
CA ASP A 26 5.47 5.14 -18.01
C ASP A 26 6.12 5.50 -16.66
N ILE A 27 6.65 4.51 -15.94
CA ILE A 27 7.19 4.71 -14.58
C ILE A 27 8.63 4.20 -14.47
N PRO A 28 9.42 4.72 -13.52
CA PRO A 28 10.78 4.21 -13.27
C PRO A 28 10.83 2.70 -13.07
N ASP A 29 11.82 2.05 -13.69
CA ASP A 29 12.09 0.60 -13.63
C ASP A 29 12.57 0.07 -12.26
N THR A 30 12.51 0.92 -11.23
CA THR A 30 12.82 0.57 -9.83
C THR A 30 11.57 0.41 -8.98
N LEU A 31 10.39 0.71 -9.55
CA LEU A 31 9.10 0.65 -8.88
C LEU A 31 8.35 -0.63 -9.26
N ILE A 32 7.60 -1.15 -8.30
CA ILE A 32 6.74 -2.31 -8.47
C ILE A 32 5.33 -1.80 -8.81
N SER A 33 4.78 -2.28 -9.92
CA SER A 33 3.41 -2.03 -10.39
C SER A 33 2.94 -3.18 -11.28
N SER A 34 1.77 -3.02 -11.90
CA SER A 34 1.27 -3.86 -12.98
C SER A 34 2.25 -4.05 -14.14
N ASN A 35 3.19 -3.13 -14.36
CA ASN A 35 4.23 -3.27 -15.38
C ASN A 35 5.20 -4.43 -15.13
N CYS A 36 5.31 -4.88 -13.88
CA CYS A 36 6.21 -5.96 -13.47
C CYS A 36 5.62 -7.36 -13.70
N VAL A 37 4.37 -7.43 -14.15
CA VAL A 37 3.60 -8.66 -14.28
C VAL A 37 3.74 -9.21 -15.70
N THR A 38 4.23 -10.44 -15.84
CA THR A 38 4.41 -11.11 -17.14
C THR A 38 3.45 -12.27 -17.36
N ASP A 39 3.06 -12.96 -16.29
CA ASP A 39 2.38 -14.26 -16.38
C ASP A 39 0.85 -14.17 -16.20
N SER A 40 0.33 -12.99 -15.83
CA SER A 40 -1.10 -12.77 -15.62
C SER A 40 -1.79 -12.30 -16.90
N LYS A 41 -3.05 -12.69 -17.06
CA LYS A 41 -3.93 -12.06 -18.05
C LYS A 41 -4.07 -10.55 -17.80
N LYS A 42 -4.29 -9.82 -18.89
CA LYS A 42 -4.39 -8.36 -18.90
C LYS A 42 -5.80 -7.88 -18.54
N PHE A 43 -6.82 -8.50 -19.15
CA PHE A 43 -8.22 -8.12 -18.95
C PHE A 43 -8.95 -9.07 -18.01
N TRP A 44 -9.74 -8.50 -17.11
CA TRP A 44 -10.48 -9.19 -16.05
C TRP A 44 -11.96 -8.83 -16.12
N ALA A 45 -12.85 -9.79 -15.88
CA ALA A 45 -14.27 -9.46 -15.78
C ALA A 45 -14.55 -8.67 -14.49
N ASN A 46 -15.25 -7.55 -14.61
CA ASN A 46 -15.73 -6.73 -13.50
C ASN A 46 -17.13 -6.22 -13.87
N PRO A 47 -18.14 -7.10 -13.80
CA PRO A 47 -19.49 -6.78 -14.24
C PRO A 47 -20.11 -5.73 -13.32
N HIS A 48 -21.10 -4.99 -13.81
CA HIS A 48 -21.84 -4.03 -12.97
C HIS A 48 -22.57 -4.75 -11.82
N SER A 49 -23.16 -5.91 -12.10
CA SER A 49 -23.79 -6.82 -11.12
C SER A 49 -23.49 -8.29 -11.45
N ALA A 50 -23.73 -9.18 -10.48
CA ALA A 50 -23.51 -10.61 -10.62
C ALA A 50 -24.33 -11.26 -11.75
N ALA A 51 -25.46 -10.65 -12.15
CA ALA A 51 -26.28 -11.13 -13.26
C ALA A 51 -25.51 -11.14 -14.61
N TYR A 52 -24.62 -10.16 -14.81
CA TYR A 52 -23.82 -10.02 -16.03
C TYR A 52 -22.45 -10.72 -15.93
N TYR A 53 -22.22 -11.53 -14.88
CA TYR A 53 -20.90 -12.11 -14.63
C TYR A 53 -20.46 -13.04 -15.77
N LYS A 54 -21.35 -13.91 -16.27
CA LYS A 54 -21.02 -14.84 -17.36
C LYS A 54 -20.63 -14.11 -18.65
N GLU A 55 -21.42 -13.11 -19.04
CA GLU A 55 -21.14 -12.27 -20.22
C GLU A 55 -19.80 -11.54 -20.07
N ALA A 56 -19.54 -10.93 -18.91
CA ALA A 56 -18.30 -10.22 -18.66
C ALA A 56 -17.05 -11.14 -18.72
N ILE A 57 -17.18 -12.41 -18.34
CA ILE A 57 -16.11 -13.41 -18.46
C ILE A 57 -15.80 -13.70 -19.93
N GLU A 58 -16.82 -13.92 -20.76
CA GLU A 58 -16.61 -14.17 -22.20
C GLU A 58 -16.00 -12.95 -22.90
N MET A 59 -16.46 -11.73 -22.57
CA MET A 59 -15.82 -10.50 -23.04
C MET A 59 -14.35 -10.39 -22.62
N ALA A 60 -14.03 -10.75 -21.37
CA ALA A 60 -12.65 -10.69 -20.88
C ALA A 60 -11.76 -11.71 -21.60
N LYS A 61 -12.27 -12.92 -21.84
CA LYS A 61 -11.56 -13.94 -22.62
C LYS A 61 -11.28 -13.45 -24.03
N GLN A 62 -12.30 -12.97 -24.74
CA GLN A 62 -12.14 -12.45 -26.10
C GLN A 62 -11.14 -11.30 -26.17
N ALA A 63 -11.23 -10.32 -25.26
CA ALA A 63 -10.28 -9.20 -25.23
C ALA A 63 -8.82 -9.63 -24.96
N ASN A 64 -8.61 -10.69 -24.17
CA ASN A 64 -7.26 -11.25 -23.99
C ASN A 64 -6.78 -12.00 -25.24
N LEU A 65 -7.66 -12.69 -25.97
CA LEU A 65 -7.33 -13.34 -27.25
C LEU A 65 -6.95 -12.30 -28.32
N ASP A 66 -7.71 -11.21 -28.39
CA ASP A 66 -7.48 -10.13 -29.36
C ASP A 66 -6.25 -9.27 -28.98
N GLY A 67 -5.80 -9.35 -27.72
CA GLY A 67 -4.69 -8.55 -27.18
C GLY A 67 -4.98 -7.05 -27.08
N LYS A 68 -6.19 -6.60 -27.42
CA LYS A 68 -6.56 -5.19 -27.52
C LYS A 68 -7.92 -4.93 -26.87
N ALA A 69 -8.00 -3.79 -26.17
CA ALA A 69 -9.25 -3.16 -25.79
C ALA A 69 -8.95 -1.68 -25.56
N ASP A 70 -9.84 -0.80 -26.03
CA ASP A 70 -9.65 0.65 -25.88
C ASP A 70 -9.57 1.05 -24.42
N ASN A 71 -8.71 2.03 -24.14
CA ASN A 71 -8.65 2.69 -22.85
C ASN A 71 -10.03 3.25 -22.48
N SER A 72 -10.39 3.16 -21.21
CA SER A 72 -11.70 3.59 -20.75
C SER A 72 -11.64 4.00 -19.29
N PHE A 73 -12.08 5.22 -19.02
CA PHE A 73 -12.02 5.87 -17.72
C PHE A 73 -13.34 6.60 -17.42
N PRO A 74 -14.38 5.85 -17.04
CA PRO A 74 -15.71 6.42 -16.81
C PRO A 74 -15.75 7.45 -15.67
N ASP A 75 -16.76 8.31 -15.70
CA ASP A 75 -17.03 9.30 -14.65
C ASP A 75 -17.48 8.66 -13.33
N PHE A 76 -17.43 9.46 -12.26
CA PHE A 76 -17.94 9.06 -10.97
C PHE A 76 -19.47 9.05 -10.97
N VAL A 77 -20.04 7.90 -10.68
CA VAL A 77 -21.49 7.75 -10.49
C VAL A 77 -21.85 7.65 -8.99
N ASP A 78 -20.84 7.62 -8.10
CA ASP A 78 -21.02 7.53 -6.66
C ASP A 78 -19.96 8.27 -5.84
N GLY A 79 -20.29 8.54 -4.58
CA GLY A 79 -19.38 9.15 -3.59
C GLY A 79 -18.52 8.15 -2.80
N TYR A 80 -18.45 6.88 -3.20
CA TYR A 80 -17.72 5.84 -2.47
C TYR A 80 -16.26 5.67 -2.92
N THR A 81 -15.89 6.27 -4.05
CA THR A 81 -14.51 6.20 -4.54
C THR A 81 -13.62 7.13 -3.72
N LYS A 82 -12.52 6.58 -3.19
CA LYS A 82 -11.54 7.35 -2.43
C LYS A 82 -10.83 8.31 -3.37
N GLN A 83 -10.85 9.59 -3.02
CA GLN A 83 -10.20 10.68 -3.73
C GLN A 83 -9.11 11.29 -2.84
N LEU A 84 -7.92 11.44 -3.38
CA LEU A 84 -6.72 11.94 -2.71
C LEU A 84 -6.11 13.09 -3.53
N PHE A 85 -5.37 13.98 -2.87
CA PHE A 85 -4.61 15.03 -3.55
C PHE A 85 -3.24 14.49 -4.01
N PHE A 86 -2.82 14.95 -5.18
CA PHE A 86 -1.59 14.55 -5.85
C PHE A 86 -0.91 15.79 -6.42
N LYS A 87 0.33 16.06 -5.98
CA LYS A 87 1.14 17.15 -6.53
C LYS A 87 1.70 16.76 -7.90
N THR A 88 1.57 17.64 -8.89
CA THR A 88 2.12 17.49 -10.24
C THR A 88 3.50 18.13 -10.34
N LYS A 89 4.22 17.84 -11.43
CA LYS A 89 5.56 18.39 -11.68
C LYS A 89 5.58 19.91 -11.77
N ASP A 90 4.49 20.49 -12.25
CA ASP A 90 4.30 21.93 -12.39
C ASP A 90 4.00 22.64 -11.06
N GLY A 91 3.97 21.89 -9.95
CA GLY A 91 3.66 22.41 -8.61
C GLY A 91 2.17 22.49 -8.29
N ASP A 92 1.31 22.21 -9.28
CA ASP A 92 -0.14 22.14 -9.13
C ASP A 92 -0.61 20.88 -8.37
N TYR A 93 -1.89 20.88 -8.01
CA TYR A 93 -2.55 19.70 -7.45
C TYR A 93 -3.64 19.19 -8.39
N ILE A 94 -3.72 17.88 -8.49
CA ILE A 94 -4.86 17.17 -9.04
C ILE A 94 -5.45 16.26 -7.96
N ILE A 95 -6.68 15.83 -8.17
CA ILE A 95 -7.29 14.77 -7.38
C ILE A 95 -7.05 13.46 -8.12
N HIS A 96 -6.77 12.39 -7.39
CA HIS A 96 -6.65 11.07 -7.98
C HIS A 96 -7.39 10.01 -7.17
N SER A 97 -7.79 8.95 -7.85
CA SER A 97 -8.46 7.80 -7.25
C SER A 97 -7.61 6.55 -7.42
N PRO A 98 -6.96 6.05 -6.35
CA PRO A 98 -6.16 4.83 -6.44
C PRO A 98 -7.04 3.61 -6.65
N LEU A 99 -6.70 2.84 -7.67
CA LEU A 99 -7.34 1.58 -8.05
C LEU A 99 -6.40 0.41 -7.80
N THR A 100 -7.00 -0.78 -7.76
CA THR A 100 -6.26 -2.02 -7.57
C THR A 100 -5.96 -2.64 -8.93
N SER A 101 -4.69 -2.83 -9.26
CA SER A 101 -4.29 -3.61 -10.43
C SER A 101 -4.68 -5.07 -10.23
N CYS A 102 -5.52 -5.59 -11.13
CA CYS A 102 -5.96 -6.98 -11.05
C CYS A 102 -4.80 -7.94 -11.31
N ALA A 103 -3.97 -7.65 -12.31
CA ALA A 103 -2.84 -8.51 -12.68
C ALA A 103 -1.80 -8.61 -11.55
N LEU A 104 -1.45 -7.48 -10.93
CA LEU A 104 -0.48 -7.45 -9.84
C LEU A 104 -0.97 -8.23 -8.60
N VAL A 105 -2.26 -8.09 -8.25
CA VAL A 105 -2.83 -8.81 -7.10
C VAL A 105 -2.93 -10.31 -7.36
N ASP A 106 -3.33 -10.71 -8.57
CA ASP A 106 -3.40 -12.12 -8.95
C ASP A 106 -2.04 -12.79 -8.86
N GLU A 107 -1.05 -12.23 -9.56
CA GLU A 107 0.29 -12.82 -9.63
C GLU A 107 0.92 -12.89 -8.24
N PHE A 108 0.78 -11.82 -7.44
CA PHE A 108 1.28 -11.82 -6.07
C PHE A 108 0.61 -12.91 -5.23
N THR A 109 -0.72 -13.07 -5.34
CA THR A 109 -1.48 -14.08 -4.61
C THR A 109 -1.06 -15.50 -5.00
N VAL A 110 -0.89 -15.77 -6.29
CA VAL A 110 -0.48 -17.07 -6.82
C VAL A 110 0.93 -17.43 -6.34
N LYS A 111 1.93 -16.60 -6.64
CA LYS A 111 3.33 -16.88 -6.30
C LYS A 111 3.55 -16.94 -4.78
N ALA A 112 2.84 -16.11 -4.01
CA ALA A 112 2.89 -16.17 -2.55
C ALA A 112 2.34 -17.49 -1.99
N ARG A 113 1.23 -18.01 -2.56
CA ARG A 113 0.67 -19.32 -2.18
C ARG A 113 1.59 -20.47 -2.52
N GLU A 114 2.16 -20.47 -3.73
CA GLU A 114 3.13 -21.47 -4.17
C GLU A 114 4.32 -21.52 -3.20
N PHE A 115 4.91 -20.36 -2.91
CA PHE A 115 6.00 -20.27 -1.95
C PHE A 115 5.60 -20.73 -0.55
N HIS A 116 4.41 -20.36 -0.08
CA HIS A 116 3.90 -20.80 1.22
C HIS A 116 3.74 -22.32 1.28
N GLY A 117 3.24 -22.94 0.21
CA GLY A 117 3.15 -24.40 0.07
C GLY A 117 4.52 -25.07 0.15
N VAL A 118 5.53 -24.52 -0.52
CA VAL A 118 6.93 -25.00 -0.44
C VAL A 118 7.47 -24.91 1.00
N LEU A 119 7.17 -23.82 1.72
CA LEU A 119 7.58 -23.68 3.12
C LEU A 119 6.92 -24.69 4.04
N ILE A 120 5.61 -24.95 3.86
CA ILE A 120 4.89 -25.96 4.63
C ILE A 120 5.48 -27.35 4.38
N LYS A 121 5.71 -27.71 3.11
CA LYS A 121 6.31 -29.00 2.74
C LYS A 121 7.67 -29.20 3.43
N LYS A 122 8.57 -28.22 3.33
CA LYS A 122 9.88 -28.26 4.01
C LYS A 122 9.77 -28.37 5.53
N TYR A 123 8.78 -27.72 6.13
CA TYR A 123 8.53 -27.82 7.56
C TYR A 123 8.05 -29.21 7.98
N LEU A 124 7.15 -29.83 7.19
CA LEU A 124 6.66 -31.19 7.43
C LEU A 124 7.79 -32.21 7.27
N GLU A 125 8.58 -32.11 6.20
CA GLU A 125 9.79 -32.95 5.98
C GLU A 125 10.77 -32.83 7.17
N TYR A 126 11.00 -31.61 7.66
CA TYR A 126 11.82 -31.38 8.86
C TYR A 126 11.21 -32.03 10.12
N LYS A 127 9.90 -31.93 10.31
CA LYS A 127 9.19 -32.54 11.46
C LYS A 127 9.31 -34.06 11.41
N GLU A 128 9.17 -34.68 10.25
CA GLU A 128 9.34 -36.12 10.06
C GLU A 128 10.79 -36.57 10.31
N ALA A 129 11.77 -35.84 9.77
CA ALA A 129 13.19 -36.11 10.01
C ALA A 129 13.55 -36.02 11.50
N ARG A 130 12.92 -35.10 12.24
CA ARG A 130 13.09 -34.96 13.70
C ARG A 130 12.49 -36.13 14.47
N VAL A 131 11.33 -36.64 14.07
CA VAL A 131 10.74 -37.84 14.70
C VAL A 131 11.64 -39.06 14.46
N LYS A 132 12.27 -39.16 13.28
CA LYS A 132 13.16 -40.27 12.93
C LYS A 132 14.56 -40.18 13.54
N SER A 133 15.07 -38.97 13.84
CA SER A 133 16.42 -38.77 14.38
C SER A 133 16.38 -38.37 15.87
N LYS A 134 16.72 -39.29 16.77
CA LYS A 134 16.79 -39.04 18.23
C LYS A 134 17.84 -37.98 18.65
N TYR A 135 18.67 -37.46 17.74
CA TYR A 135 19.87 -36.69 18.10
C TYR A 135 20.19 -35.44 17.24
N VAL A 136 19.25 -34.88 16.48
CA VAL A 136 19.54 -33.61 15.76
C VAL A 136 19.30 -32.42 16.68
N LYS A 137 20.38 -31.84 17.23
CA LYS A 137 20.33 -30.52 17.90
C LYS A 137 19.79 -29.49 16.90
N PRO A 138 18.65 -28.84 17.17
CA PRO A 138 17.96 -28.04 16.17
C PRO A 138 18.72 -26.74 15.92
N LYS A 139 19.25 -26.55 14.71
CA LYS A 139 19.28 -25.19 14.16
C LYS A 139 17.81 -24.80 13.96
N GLN A 140 17.22 -24.14 14.95
CA GLN A 140 15.83 -23.70 14.90
C GLN A 140 15.57 -23.07 13.53
N LEU A 141 14.71 -23.71 12.73
CA LEU A 141 14.08 -23.09 11.57
C LEU A 141 13.21 -21.95 12.10
N LYS A 142 13.87 -20.85 12.49
CA LYS A 142 13.25 -19.60 12.87
C LYS A 142 12.69 -19.02 11.57
N PHE A 143 11.42 -19.33 11.30
CA PHE A 143 10.58 -18.57 10.39
C PHE A 143 10.38 -17.16 10.99
N ARG A 144 11.46 -16.37 11.04
CA ARG A 144 11.45 -14.99 11.55
C ARG A 144 11.29 -14.04 10.36
N GLY A 145 10.17 -13.33 10.33
CA GLY A 145 10.09 -11.99 9.73
C GLY A 145 9.32 -11.83 8.41
N SER A 146 8.72 -12.87 7.84
CA SER A 146 7.81 -12.74 6.69
C SER A 146 6.62 -13.66 6.87
N GLY A 147 5.48 -13.08 7.22
CA GLY A 147 4.21 -13.81 7.24
C GLY A 147 3.45 -13.54 5.95
N TYR A 148 2.65 -14.51 5.54
CA TYR A 148 1.57 -14.24 4.60
C TYR A 148 0.27 -14.27 5.39
N TYR A 149 -0.71 -13.53 4.91
CA TYR A 149 -2.02 -13.46 5.52
C TYR A 149 -3.06 -13.44 4.40
N ASP A 150 -4.11 -14.24 4.59
CA ASP A 150 -5.29 -14.23 3.73
C ASP A 150 -6.14 -13.00 4.03
N HIS A 151 -6.03 -12.00 3.16
CA HIS A 151 -6.90 -10.84 3.18
C HIS A 151 -8.25 -11.18 2.59
N GLN A 152 -9.27 -11.21 3.45
CA GLN A 152 -10.61 -11.64 3.05
C GLN A 152 -11.48 -10.45 2.60
N ILE A 153 -12.10 -10.60 1.43
CA ILE A 153 -13.11 -9.69 0.87
C ILE A 153 -14.39 -10.48 0.66
N GLN A 154 -15.48 -10.03 1.30
CA GLN A 154 -16.85 -10.53 1.11
C GLN A 154 -16.95 -12.02 0.74
N PRO A 155 -16.81 -12.95 1.70
CA PRO A 155 -16.66 -14.38 1.39
C PRO A 155 -17.92 -15.04 0.82
N ASN A 156 -19.05 -14.35 0.75
CA ASN A 156 -20.28 -14.93 0.22
C ASN A 156 -20.25 -14.95 -1.34
N GLY A 157 -20.64 -16.08 -1.92
CA GLY A 157 -20.52 -16.31 -3.37
C GLY A 157 -21.24 -15.28 -4.25
N ILE A 158 -22.43 -14.84 -3.82
CA ILE A 158 -23.22 -13.81 -4.55
C ILE A 158 -22.49 -12.46 -4.58
N SER A 159 -21.81 -12.07 -3.51
CA SER A 159 -21.04 -10.83 -3.45
C SER A 159 -19.72 -10.93 -4.20
N LEU A 160 -19.11 -12.12 -4.28
CA LEU A 160 -17.88 -12.32 -5.07
C LEU A 160 -18.13 -12.06 -6.56
N GLY A 161 -19.25 -12.54 -7.12
CA GLY A 161 -19.63 -12.23 -8.50
C GLY A 161 -19.80 -10.72 -8.75
N ASN A 162 -20.30 -9.97 -7.76
CA ASN A 162 -20.41 -8.51 -7.83
C ASN A 162 -19.05 -7.78 -7.76
N ARG A 163 -18.03 -8.40 -7.16
CA ARG A 163 -16.65 -7.87 -7.03
C ARG A 163 -15.79 -8.18 -8.26
N GLY A 164 -16.27 -9.06 -9.14
CA GLY A 164 -15.60 -9.43 -10.38
C GLY A 164 -14.84 -10.75 -10.29
N GLU A 165 -14.20 -11.07 -11.40
CA GLU A 165 -13.57 -12.36 -11.65
C GLU A 165 -12.41 -12.63 -10.70
N LEU A 166 -11.58 -11.63 -10.42
CA LEU A 166 -10.42 -11.81 -9.56
C LEU A 166 -10.84 -12.23 -8.13
N ALA A 167 -11.86 -11.59 -7.57
CA ALA A 167 -12.43 -11.99 -6.29
C ALA A 167 -13.02 -13.40 -6.31
N THR A 168 -13.69 -13.77 -7.40
CA THR A 168 -14.26 -15.11 -7.57
C THR A 168 -13.15 -16.17 -7.69
N LYS A 169 -12.12 -15.93 -8.52
CA LYS A 169 -10.95 -16.81 -8.74
C LYS A 169 -10.30 -17.20 -7.41
N HIS A 170 -10.12 -16.24 -6.50
CA HIS A 170 -9.50 -16.50 -5.21
C HIS A 170 -10.48 -16.74 -4.06
N ARG A 171 -11.78 -16.89 -4.36
CA ARG A 171 -12.85 -17.10 -3.36
C ARG A 171 -12.85 -16.02 -2.26
N GLY A 172 -12.54 -14.79 -2.64
CA GLY A 172 -12.43 -13.65 -1.73
C GLY A 172 -11.18 -13.63 -0.85
N ASN A 173 -10.27 -14.60 -0.96
CA ASN A 173 -9.07 -14.68 -0.11
C ASN A 173 -7.83 -14.31 -0.91
N PHE A 174 -7.20 -13.19 -0.58
CA PHE A 174 -6.00 -12.69 -1.25
C PHE A 174 -4.78 -12.88 -0.38
N PHE A 175 -3.72 -13.52 -0.90
CA PHE A 175 -2.48 -13.66 -0.13
C PHE A 175 -1.71 -12.35 -0.20
N VAL A 176 -1.70 -11.62 0.92
CA VAL A 176 -0.88 -10.39 1.04
C VAL A 176 0.34 -10.67 1.91
N LYS A 177 1.46 -10.04 1.55
CA LYS A 177 2.67 -10.15 2.36
C LYS A 177 2.50 -9.30 3.60
N SER A 178 2.47 -9.97 4.75
CA SER A 178 2.37 -9.32 6.04
C SER A 178 3.73 -9.22 6.69
N PHE A 179 4.07 -8.01 7.10
CA PHE A 179 5.21 -7.83 7.99
C PHE A 179 4.83 -8.35 9.39
N ILE A 180 5.07 -9.63 9.67
CA ILE A 180 4.84 -10.21 11.01
C ILE A 180 6.15 -10.17 11.80
N PHE A 181 6.14 -9.41 12.89
CA PHE A 181 7.12 -9.56 13.96
C PHE A 181 6.40 -10.04 15.20
N ALA A 182 6.85 -11.18 15.73
CA ALA A 182 6.46 -11.65 17.04
C ALA A 182 7.49 -11.16 18.07
N GLY A 183 7.09 -10.21 18.91
CA GLY A 183 7.81 -9.83 20.12
C GLY A 183 8.45 -8.43 20.10
N ASN A 184 8.70 -7.93 21.31
CA ASN A 184 9.46 -6.71 21.58
C ASN A 184 10.88 -6.88 21.03
N PHE A 185 11.27 -6.06 20.05
CA PHE A 185 12.65 -6.05 19.58
C PHE A 185 13.56 -5.58 20.70
N ARG A 186 14.26 -6.52 21.36
CA ARG A 186 15.31 -6.18 22.32
C ARG A 186 16.56 -5.71 21.58
N GLY A 187 17.12 -4.58 22.00
CA GLY A 187 18.44 -4.05 21.61
C GLY A 187 18.41 -2.66 21.00
N THR A 188 19.56 -1.98 21.08
CA THR A 188 19.73 -0.57 20.69
C THR A 188 19.59 -0.35 19.19
N SER A 189 18.94 0.75 18.83
CA SER A 189 19.07 1.32 17.49
C SER A 189 20.47 1.91 17.36
N LYS A 190 21.05 1.87 16.17
CA LYS A 190 22.30 2.59 15.89
C LYS A 190 21.97 3.76 14.98
N VAL A 191 22.09 4.97 15.50
CA VAL A 191 21.86 6.19 14.73
C VAL A 191 23.19 6.60 14.08
N THR A 192 23.25 6.57 12.74
CA THR A 192 24.40 7.06 11.97
C THR A 192 23.89 8.12 11.00
N LEU A 193 23.75 9.34 11.53
CA LEU A 193 23.31 10.52 10.79
C LEU A 193 24.51 11.41 10.46
N ASP A 194 24.32 12.26 9.46
CA ASP A 194 25.33 13.23 9.03
C ASP A 194 25.38 14.37 10.04
N GLU A 195 26.53 14.58 10.69
CA GLU A 195 26.67 15.59 11.74
C GLU A 195 26.61 17.03 11.22
N SER A 196 26.77 17.22 9.90
CA SER A 196 26.62 18.53 9.27
C SER A 196 25.15 18.95 9.07
N LYS A 197 24.20 18.05 9.34
CA LYS A 197 22.77 18.26 9.10
C LYS A 197 22.01 18.55 10.38
N GLN A 198 20.96 19.35 10.26
CA GLN A 198 20.01 19.58 11.33
C GLN A 198 18.83 18.62 11.22
N TYR A 199 18.50 17.95 12.32
CA TYR A 199 17.40 16.99 12.38
C TYR A 199 16.36 17.38 13.43
N LEU A 200 15.10 17.21 13.04
CA LEU A 200 13.94 17.32 13.93
C LEU A 200 13.34 15.92 14.15
N TYR A 201 13.05 15.59 15.39
CA TYR A 201 12.49 14.30 15.79
C TYR A 201 11.05 14.48 16.26
N PHE A 202 10.10 13.91 15.52
CA PHE A 202 8.68 13.86 15.88
C PHE A 202 8.29 12.43 16.25
N TYR A 203 8.11 12.15 17.53
CA TYR A 203 7.72 10.82 18.00
C TYR A 203 6.45 10.89 18.86
N GLY A 204 5.74 9.78 18.91
CA GLY A 204 4.51 9.62 19.68
C GLY A 204 3.93 8.22 19.47
N SER A 205 2.69 8.05 19.86
CA SER A 205 1.94 6.81 19.63
C SER A 205 0.78 7.09 18.68
N VAL A 206 0.46 6.13 17.83
CA VAL A 206 -0.74 6.19 16.97
C VAL A 206 -1.61 4.98 17.29
N ASP A 207 -2.92 5.17 17.34
CA ASP A 207 -3.89 4.09 17.50
C ASP A 207 -4.78 3.96 16.27
N THR A 208 -5.33 2.77 16.02
CA THR A 208 -6.20 2.44 14.88
C THR A 208 -5.65 2.86 13.50
N ALA A 209 -4.33 3.01 13.37
CA ALA A 209 -3.68 3.35 12.10
C ALA A 209 -3.91 2.25 11.06
N ASN A 210 -4.06 2.63 9.79
CA ASN A 210 -4.19 1.67 8.70
C ASN A 210 -2.82 1.10 8.32
N PHE A 211 -2.69 -0.23 8.44
CA PHE A 211 -1.49 -1.00 8.09
C PHE A 211 -1.64 -1.77 6.78
N ASN A 212 -2.73 -1.59 6.04
CA ASN A 212 -2.85 -2.08 4.66
C ASN A 212 -2.15 -1.07 3.75
N SER A 213 -1.00 -1.49 3.23
CA SER A 213 -0.25 -0.73 2.25
C SER A 213 -0.65 -1.22 0.87
N GLY A 214 -1.93 -1.11 0.49
CA GLY A 214 -2.48 -1.67 -0.75
C GLY A 214 -2.85 -3.18 -0.68
N PHE A 215 -3.19 -3.78 -1.82
CA PHE A 215 -3.69 -5.17 -1.92
C PHE A 215 -2.62 -6.25 -2.09
N ILE A 216 -1.34 -5.90 -1.99
CA ILE A 216 -0.23 -6.87 -1.99
C ILE A 216 0.61 -6.81 -0.71
N SER A 217 0.34 -5.84 0.17
CA SER A 217 1.17 -5.57 1.34
C SER A 217 0.36 -5.14 2.56
N ALA A 218 0.72 -5.71 3.71
CA ALA A 218 0.16 -5.32 5.00
C ALA A 218 1.20 -5.34 6.12
N GLY A 219 0.92 -4.63 7.21
CA GLY A 219 1.73 -4.62 8.43
C GLY A 219 2.65 -3.39 8.56
N LEU A 220 2.69 -2.51 7.57
CA LEU A 220 3.31 -1.18 7.66
C LEU A 220 2.37 -0.11 7.09
N PRO A 221 2.31 1.10 7.69
CA PRO A 221 1.61 2.22 7.09
C PRO A 221 2.24 2.57 5.74
N ALA A 222 1.43 2.95 4.75
CA ALA A 222 1.93 3.41 3.46
C ALA A 222 2.84 4.65 3.61
N LEU A 223 3.93 4.70 2.85
CA LEU A 223 4.80 5.88 2.82
C LEU A 223 4.07 7.10 2.28
N THR A 224 3.07 6.91 1.41
CA THR A 224 2.21 8.01 0.94
C THR A 224 1.41 8.66 2.06
N ALA A 225 1.06 7.91 3.12
CA ALA A 225 0.37 8.48 4.27
C ALA A 225 1.31 9.27 5.19
N ILE A 226 2.55 8.80 5.35
CA ILE A 226 3.59 9.48 6.15
C ILE A 226 4.07 10.73 5.38
N GLY A 227 4.40 10.57 4.10
CA GLY A 227 4.83 11.62 3.20
C GLY A 227 3.75 12.69 3.00
N GLY A 228 2.48 12.29 2.81
CA GLY A 228 1.37 13.24 2.69
C GLY A 228 1.13 14.10 3.94
N MET A 229 1.43 13.55 5.13
CA MET A 229 1.41 14.33 6.37
C MET A 229 2.50 15.41 6.36
N ILE A 230 3.73 15.06 5.93
CA ILE A 230 4.86 15.99 5.84
C ILE A 230 4.62 17.03 4.75
N GLU A 231 4.12 16.62 3.59
CA GLU A 231 3.71 17.49 2.49
C GLU A 231 2.65 18.51 2.94
N SER A 232 1.73 18.13 3.82
CA SER A 232 0.75 19.08 4.37
C SER A 232 1.40 20.19 5.21
N VAL A 233 2.54 19.91 5.85
CA VAL A 233 3.34 20.91 6.57
C VAL A 233 4.11 21.78 5.59
N GLU A 234 4.79 21.18 4.61
CA GLU A 234 5.49 21.90 3.54
C GLU A 234 4.57 22.91 2.85
N LEU A 235 3.35 22.48 2.51
CA LEU A 235 2.33 23.31 1.86
C LEU A 235 1.98 24.55 2.66
N LYS A 236 1.71 24.39 3.96
CA LYS A 236 1.33 25.52 4.82
C LYS A 236 2.46 26.52 5.02
N LEU A 237 3.70 26.05 4.97
CA LEU A 237 4.89 26.88 5.15
C LEU A 237 5.41 27.45 3.82
N GLY A 238 4.81 27.07 2.69
CA GLY A 238 5.24 27.52 1.36
C GLY A 238 6.58 26.94 0.92
N TYR A 239 6.98 25.77 1.43
CA TYR A 239 8.23 25.13 1.03
C TYR A 239 8.10 24.40 -0.30
N GLU A 240 8.91 24.82 -1.27
CA GLU A 240 8.99 24.16 -2.58
C GLU A 240 9.77 22.85 -2.53
N GLN A 241 10.88 22.86 -1.78
CA GLN A 241 11.74 21.70 -1.64
C GLN A 241 11.17 20.70 -0.62
N PRO A 242 11.11 19.40 -0.96
CA PRO A 242 10.59 18.40 -0.05
C PRO A 242 11.54 18.19 1.12
N ILE A 243 10.98 18.10 2.34
CA ILE A 243 11.71 17.78 3.57
C ILE A 243 11.98 16.27 3.58
N PRO A 244 13.25 15.82 3.50
CA PRO A 244 13.56 14.41 3.59
C PRO A 244 13.21 13.85 4.97
N PHE A 245 12.69 12.63 5.03
CA PHE A 245 12.26 12.02 6.28
C PHE A 245 12.63 10.56 6.42
N ALA A 246 12.86 10.09 7.65
CA ALA A 246 12.95 8.68 7.99
C ALA A 246 11.82 8.29 8.94
N PHE A 247 11.28 7.07 8.77
CA PHE A 247 10.22 6.53 9.64
C PHE A 247 10.72 5.34 10.45
N GLY A 248 10.66 5.47 11.77
CA GLY A 248 10.95 4.44 12.76
C GLY A 248 9.69 4.00 13.50
N LEU A 249 9.62 2.73 13.88
CA LEU A 249 8.50 2.17 14.65
C LEU A 249 8.94 1.16 15.72
N LYS A 250 8.17 1.06 16.81
CA LYS A 250 8.27 0.02 17.85
C LYS A 250 6.90 -0.25 18.48
N ASN A 251 6.84 -1.23 19.39
CA ASN A 251 5.62 -1.59 20.15
C ASN A 251 4.36 -1.73 19.30
N ARG A 252 4.50 -2.37 18.14
CA ARG A 252 3.42 -2.48 17.16
C ARG A 252 2.44 -3.58 17.56
N HIS A 253 1.17 -3.22 17.71
CA HIS A 253 0.06 -4.14 17.91
C HIS A 253 -0.87 -4.07 16.70
N LEU A 254 -1.06 -5.20 16.01
CA LEU A 254 -1.94 -5.30 14.86
C LEU A 254 -3.23 -6.01 15.27
N SER A 255 -4.37 -5.36 15.04
CA SER A 255 -5.68 -6.00 15.11
C SER A 255 -6.10 -6.45 13.71
N ARG A 256 -6.95 -7.49 13.65
CA ARG A 256 -7.74 -7.81 12.47
C ARG A 256 -9.13 -7.28 12.74
N GLY A 257 -9.50 -6.21 12.04
CA GLY A 257 -10.85 -5.69 12.02
C GLY A 257 -11.51 -6.03 10.69
N GLY A 258 -12.83 -6.14 10.65
CA GLY A 258 -13.60 -6.16 9.42
C GLY A 258 -14.30 -4.83 9.25
N LYS A 259 -14.27 -4.23 8.06
CA LYS A 259 -15.24 -3.20 7.72
C LYS A 259 -16.60 -3.88 7.60
N LEU A 260 -17.46 -3.68 8.59
CA LEU A 260 -18.82 -4.16 8.55
C LEU A 260 -19.66 -3.17 7.75
N GLY A 261 -20.36 -3.68 6.74
CA GLY A 261 -21.45 -2.98 6.08
C GLY A 261 -22.77 -3.54 6.57
N SER A 262 -23.86 -2.84 6.29
CA SER A 262 -25.21 -3.38 6.39
C SER A 262 -25.77 -3.63 4.99
N ALA A 263 -26.39 -4.79 4.80
CA ALA A 263 -27.30 -5.01 3.68
C ALA A 263 -28.73 -5.04 4.20
N LYS A 264 -29.59 -4.18 3.64
CA LYS A 264 -31.05 -4.32 3.72
C LYS A 264 -31.53 -4.88 2.38
N GLY A 265 -32.16 -6.04 2.40
CA GLY A 265 -33.08 -6.41 1.33
C GLY A 265 -34.33 -5.53 1.44
N SER A 266 -35.05 -5.30 0.34
CA SER A 266 -36.35 -4.63 0.40
C SER A 266 -37.26 -5.37 1.40
N GLY A 267 -37.66 -4.71 2.47
CA GLY A 267 -38.50 -5.29 3.53
C GLY A 267 -37.81 -6.22 4.54
N LYS A 268 -36.47 -6.31 4.59
CA LYS A 268 -35.73 -7.17 5.54
C LYS A 268 -34.84 -6.39 6.51
N THR A 269 -34.67 -6.94 7.71
CA THR A 269 -33.77 -6.45 8.77
C THR A 269 -32.34 -6.33 8.25
N ALA A 270 -31.66 -5.23 8.59
CA ALA A 270 -30.30 -5.00 8.16
C ALA A 270 -29.37 -6.08 8.73
N THR A 271 -28.75 -6.88 7.86
CA THR A 271 -27.77 -7.90 8.30
C THR A 271 -26.35 -7.33 8.16
N PRO A 272 -25.51 -7.41 9.21
CA PRO A 272 -24.10 -7.06 9.11
C PRO A 272 -23.41 -8.00 8.11
N LEU A 273 -22.66 -7.43 7.18
CA LEU A 273 -21.84 -8.17 6.22
C LEU A 273 -20.42 -7.66 6.27
N LEU A 274 -19.46 -8.58 6.40
CA LEU A 274 -18.06 -8.27 6.20
C LEU A 274 -17.86 -7.76 4.77
N VAL A 275 -17.47 -6.49 4.63
CA VAL A 275 -17.17 -5.87 3.34
C VAL A 275 -15.75 -6.20 2.92
N MET A 276 -14.81 -6.03 3.84
CA MET A 276 -13.38 -6.24 3.62
C MET A 276 -12.71 -6.35 4.98
N GLU A 277 -11.76 -7.25 5.15
CA GLU A 277 -10.88 -7.22 6.30
C GLU A 277 -9.94 -6.01 6.21
N GLU A 278 -9.70 -5.34 7.32
CA GLU A 278 -8.73 -4.26 7.42
C GLU A 278 -7.71 -4.59 8.51
N LYS A 279 -6.43 -4.35 8.21
CA LYS A 279 -5.39 -4.38 9.23
C LYS A 279 -5.25 -2.99 9.79
N THR A 280 -5.77 -2.82 10.99
CA THR A 280 -5.53 -1.62 11.80
C THR A 280 -4.68 -1.99 13.00
N GLY A 281 -4.23 -0.99 13.74
CA GLY A 281 -3.44 -1.25 14.94
C GLY A 281 -2.85 0.00 15.57
N SER A 282 -2.07 -0.23 16.60
CA SER A 282 -1.29 0.80 17.27
C SER A 282 0.21 0.58 17.11
N LEU A 283 0.98 1.66 17.17
CA LEU A 283 2.44 1.62 17.28
C LEU A 283 2.96 2.90 17.95
N ASP A 284 4.18 2.81 18.47
CA ASP A 284 5.00 3.98 18.74
C ASP A 284 5.81 4.30 17.48
N PHE A 285 5.76 5.54 17.02
CA PHE A 285 6.52 5.99 15.86
C PHE A 285 7.60 7.01 16.24
N VAL A 286 8.56 7.16 15.34
CA VAL A 286 9.39 8.35 15.23
C VAL A 286 9.56 8.72 13.77
N ILE A 287 9.38 9.99 13.46
CA ILE A 287 9.69 10.60 12.17
C ILE A 287 10.90 11.50 12.39
N VAL A 288 11.97 11.24 11.66
CA VAL A 288 13.19 12.06 11.67
C VAL A 288 13.18 12.89 10.41
N LEU A 289 13.14 14.21 10.54
CA LEU A 289 13.10 15.15 9.42
C LEU A 289 14.48 15.80 9.27
N ASP A 290 15.00 15.83 8.05
CA ASP A 290 16.17 16.63 7.68
C ASP A 290 15.71 18.06 7.44
N VAL A 291 15.91 18.93 8.43
CA VAL A 291 15.45 20.33 8.42
C VAL A 291 16.58 21.31 8.11
N THR A 292 17.71 20.83 7.60
CA THR A 292 18.91 21.65 7.32
C THR A 292 18.62 22.88 6.46
N ASN A 293 17.67 22.78 5.53
CA ASN A 293 17.36 23.84 4.57
C ASN A 293 16.01 24.55 4.86
N VAL A 294 15.42 24.35 6.03
CA VAL A 294 14.11 24.94 6.40
C VAL A 294 14.12 25.44 7.84
N ASN A 295 13.18 26.31 8.19
CA ASN A 295 13.08 26.83 9.56
C ASN A 295 12.47 25.75 10.48
N SER A 296 13.30 25.16 11.34
CA SER A 296 12.90 24.09 12.27
C SER A 296 11.78 24.50 13.26
N GLU A 297 11.70 25.78 13.64
CA GLU A 297 10.67 26.29 14.55
C GLU A 297 9.32 26.34 13.84
N HIS A 298 9.28 26.82 12.60
CA HIS A 298 8.08 26.83 11.78
C HIS A 298 7.55 25.41 11.52
N VAL A 299 8.45 24.48 11.18
CA VAL A 299 8.12 23.05 11.01
C VAL A 299 7.56 22.46 12.30
N THR A 300 8.17 22.77 13.45
CA THR A 300 7.69 22.33 14.77
C THR A 300 6.27 22.82 15.02
N ASN A 301 6.00 24.12 14.82
CA ASN A 301 4.70 24.74 15.06
C ASN A 301 3.58 24.12 14.22
N GLU A 302 3.84 23.75 12.97
CA GLU A 302 2.85 23.07 12.12
C GLU A 302 2.69 21.59 12.45
N LEU A 303 3.78 20.88 12.78
CA LEU A 303 3.69 19.48 13.23
C LEU A 303 2.90 19.35 14.53
N MET A 304 3.01 20.32 15.45
CA MET A 304 2.19 20.38 16.67
C MET A 304 0.68 20.45 16.39
N LYS A 305 0.25 20.78 15.16
CA LYS A 305 -1.17 20.82 14.75
C LYS A 305 -1.62 19.52 14.08
N VAL A 306 -0.71 18.60 13.76
CA VAL A 306 -1.04 17.30 13.18
C VAL A 306 -1.72 16.43 14.24
N ARG A 307 -2.81 15.77 13.85
CA ARG A 307 -3.64 14.94 14.75
C ARG A 307 -3.76 13.50 14.30
N ARG A 308 -3.36 13.17 13.07
CA ARG A 308 -3.58 11.84 12.48
C ARG A 308 -2.36 11.38 11.68
N LEU A 309 -2.11 10.07 11.73
CA LEU A 309 -1.13 9.38 10.91
C LEU A 309 -1.76 8.10 10.34
N ALA A 310 -1.72 7.92 9.01
CA ALA A 310 -2.31 6.78 8.33
C ALA A 310 -3.77 6.48 8.74
N GLY A 311 -4.55 7.53 8.99
CA GLY A 311 -5.94 7.45 9.41
C GLY A 311 -6.16 7.30 10.92
N GLY A 312 -5.15 6.93 11.70
CA GLY A 312 -5.25 6.81 13.17
C GLY A 312 -4.94 8.12 13.91
N PRO A 313 -5.56 8.41 15.06
CA PRO A 313 -5.20 9.54 15.92
C PRO A 313 -3.79 9.38 16.54
N ILE A 314 -3.09 10.50 16.71
CA ILE A 314 -1.77 10.59 17.35
C ILE A 314 -1.93 11.03 18.82
N PHE A 315 -1.17 10.40 19.71
CA PHE A 315 -1.15 10.68 21.15
C PHE A 315 0.30 10.81 21.66
N ASN A 316 0.44 11.41 22.85
CA ASN A 316 1.69 11.46 23.62
C ASN A 316 2.91 11.89 22.79
N TYR A 317 2.70 12.83 21.87
CA TYR A 317 3.74 13.18 20.93
C TYR A 317 4.65 14.26 21.49
N LYS A 318 5.92 14.20 21.12
CA LYS A 318 6.95 15.20 21.41
C LYS A 318 7.75 15.50 20.15
N ILE A 319 8.15 16.76 20.03
CA ILE A 319 9.03 17.25 18.98
C ILE A 319 10.30 17.78 19.64
N THR A 320 11.48 17.39 19.17
CA THR A 320 12.76 17.83 19.72
C THR A 320 13.85 17.84 18.65
N ASN A 321 14.88 18.66 18.85
CA ASN A 321 16.13 18.62 18.07
C ASN A 321 17.20 17.75 18.74
N GLU A 322 16.95 17.28 19.97
CA GLU A 322 17.85 16.39 20.69
C GLU A 322 17.95 15.03 19.98
N LYS A 323 19.17 14.53 19.79
CA LYS A 323 19.41 13.21 19.20
C LYS A 323 18.60 12.15 19.96
N LEU A 324 17.91 11.29 19.22
CA LEU A 324 17.28 10.09 19.80
C LEU A 324 18.34 9.27 20.52
N ALA A 325 18.12 8.97 21.80
CA ALA A 325 18.94 8.00 22.51
C ALA A 325 18.90 6.64 21.78
N ASP A 326 20.07 6.02 21.59
CA ASP A 326 20.23 4.71 20.93
C ASP A 326 19.41 3.60 21.62
N GLU A 327 19.08 3.79 22.89
CA GLU A 327 18.29 2.87 23.73
C GLU A 327 16.81 2.78 23.33
N ASN A 328 16.32 3.69 22.48
CA ASN A 328 14.90 3.78 22.16
C ASN A 328 14.33 2.60 21.35
N GLY A 329 15.19 1.77 20.72
CA GLY A 329 14.81 0.48 20.15
C GLY A 329 13.93 0.53 18.88
N TYR A 330 13.89 1.66 18.17
CA TYR A 330 13.13 1.82 16.92
C TYR A 330 13.70 0.99 15.76
N LEU A 331 12.79 0.46 14.94
CA LEU A 331 13.09 -0.12 13.65
C LEU A 331 12.76 0.86 12.53
N PHE A 332 13.77 1.23 11.75
CA PHE A 332 13.64 2.14 10.63
C PHE A 332 13.36 1.41 9.32
N ILE A 333 12.47 1.98 8.52
CA ILE A 333 12.25 1.55 7.14
C ILE A 333 13.49 1.91 6.32
N ARG A 334 14.06 0.92 5.63
CA ARG A 334 15.15 1.12 4.68
C ARG A 334 14.67 0.85 3.27
N ASN A 335 14.94 1.79 2.38
CA ASN A 335 14.72 1.66 0.96
C ASN A 335 15.78 0.74 0.33
N LEU A 336 15.34 -0.21 -0.48
CA LEU A 336 16.20 -1.15 -1.22
C LEU A 336 15.92 -1.11 -2.74
N LYS A 337 15.33 -0.03 -3.27
CA LYS A 337 14.96 0.10 -4.69
C LYS A 337 16.10 -0.17 -5.67
N SER A 338 17.34 0.20 -5.33
CA SER A 338 18.50 -0.01 -6.22
C SER A 338 18.79 -1.48 -6.48
N LYS A 339 18.25 -2.39 -5.65
CA LYS A 339 18.37 -3.83 -5.83
C LYS A 339 17.27 -4.43 -6.71
N MET A 340 16.28 -3.64 -7.14
CA MET A 340 15.12 -4.13 -7.91
C MET A 340 15.26 -4.03 -9.41
N GLN A 341 16.14 -3.17 -9.92
CA GLN A 341 16.12 -2.82 -11.33
C GLN A 341 16.20 -4.05 -12.25
N TRP A 342 17.05 -5.01 -11.90
CA TRP A 342 17.12 -6.28 -12.62
C TRP A 342 15.82 -7.10 -12.53
N ALA A 343 15.27 -7.28 -11.31
CA ALA A 343 14.07 -8.09 -11.10
C ALA A 343 12.83 -7.48 -11.78
N VAL A 344 12.75 -6.15 -11.86
CA VAL A 344 11.69 -5.45 -12.60
C VAL A 344 11.84 -5.69 -14.10
N LYS A 345 13.05 -5.59 -14.64
CA LYS A 345 13.32 -5.85 -16.06
C LYS A 345 13.08 -7.30 -16.46
N SER A 346 13.35 -8.25 -15.57
CA SER A 346 13.19 -9.68 -15.84
C SER A 346 11.76 -10.20 -15.59
N GLY A 347 10.86 -9.37 -15.03
CA GLY A 347 9.53 -9.83 -14.58
C GLY A 347 9.57 -10.70 -13.32
N ASP A 348 10.73 -10.88 -12.68
CA ASP A 348 10.91 -11.79 -11.53
C ASP A 348 10.75 -11.09 -10.17
N VAL A 349 10.06 -9.94 -10.15
CA VAL A 349 9.90 -9.08 -8.98
C VAL A 349 9.35 -9.83 -7.79
N ILE A 350 8.29 -10.61 -7.98
CA ILE A 350 7.58 -11.24 -6.88
C ILE A 350 8.44 -12.33 -6.24
N ASN A 351 9.05 -13.21 -7.03
CA ASN A 351 9.97 -14.22 -6.51
C ASN A 351 11.19 -13.58 -5.84
N TYR A 352 11.72 -12.49 -6.40
CA TYR A 352 12.81 -11.75 -5.81
C TYR A 352 12.44 -11.20 -4.41
N LEU A 353 11.28 -10.56 -4.27
CA LEU A 353 10.77 -10.06 -2.98
C LEU A 353 10.62 -11.18 -1.96
N ILE A 354 10.08 -12.32 -2.40
CA ILE A 354 9.82 -13.50 -1.57
C ILE A 354 11.15 -14.10 -1.09
N THR A 355 12.05 -14.42 -2.01
CA THR A 355 13.34 -15.07 -1.75
C THR A 355 14.25 -14.22 -0.87
N ASN A 356 14.30 -12.91 -1.13
CA ASN A 356 15.12 -11.97 -0.36
C ASN A 356 14.44 -11.44 0.91
N ARG A 357 13.23 -11.92 1.22
CA ARG A 357 12.43 -11.50 2.38
C ARG A 357 12.24 -9.99 2.45
N LEU A 358 12.05 -9.36 1.29
CA LEU A 358 11.79 -7.94 1.15
C LEU A 358 10.29 -7.67 1.22
N HIS A 359 9.90 -6.58 1.85
CA HIS A 359 8.49 -6.22 1.98
C HIS A 359 8.13 -5.15 0.96
N PRO A 360 7.16 -5.36 0.05
CA PRO A 360 6.67 -4.27 -0.77
C PRO A 360 5.97 -3.24 0.11
N LEU A 361 6.23 -1.95 -0.09
CA LEU A 361 5.58 -0.87 0.67
C LEU A 361 5.04 0.17 -0.32
N ALA A 362 3.76 0.53 -0.19
CA ALA A 362 3.15 1.54 -1.05
C ALA A 362 3.87 2.87 -0.85
N CYS A 363 4.45 3.38 -1.93
CA CYS A 363 5.32 4.53 -1.94
C CYS A 363 4.82 5.68 -2.80
N GLY A 364 3.81 5.46 -3.63
CA GLY A 364 3.31 6.51 -4.50
C GLY A 364 2.16 6.04 -5.36
N TYR A 365 1.85 6.86 -6.36
CA TYR A 365 0.79 6.59 -7.32
C TYR A 365 1.24 6.96 -8.73
N ALA A 366 0.82 6.18 -9.71
CA ALA A 366 0.97 6.47 -11.14
C ALA A 366 -0.40 6.73 -11.76
N LEU A 367 -0.51 7.79 -12.54
CA LEU A 367 -1.73 8.16 -13.26
C LEU A 367 -1.98 7.15 -14.38
N LEU A 368 -3.23 6.70 -14.48
CA LEU A 368 -3.68 5.75 -15.51
C LEU A 368 -4.22 6.46 -16.74
N GLU A 369 -4.53 7.75 -16.61
CA GLU A 369 -5.08 8.62 -17.64
C GLU A 369 -4.56 10.05 -17.49
N THR A 370 -4.60 10.82 -18.57
CA THR A 370 -4.35 12.27 -18.54
C THR A 370 -5.39 12.95 -17.65
N PRO A 371 -4.99 13.79 -16.67
CA PRO A 371 -5.93 14.47 -15.80
C PRO A 371 -6.92 15.35 -16.56
N SER A 372 -8.21 15.21 -16.27
CA SER A 372 -9.31 15.97 -16.87
C SER A 372 -10.33 16.39 -15.82
N PHE A 373 -11.20 17.36 -16.12
CA PHE A 373 -12.29 17.67 -15.21
C PHE A 373 -13.37 16.60 -15.33
N LYS A 374 -13.78 16.03 -14.19
CA LYS A 374 -14.82 15.00 -14.12
C LYS A 374 -15.91 15.41 -13.13
N ASP A 375 -17.13 14.95 -13.40
CA ASP A 375 -18.25 15.12 -12.49
C ASP A 375 -18.07 14.25 -11.23
N GLY A 376 -18.56 14.74 -10.08
CA GLY A 376 -18.42 14.04 -8.79
C GLY A 376 -17.03 14.10 -8.14
N VAL A 377 -16.09 14.84 -8.73
CA VAL A 377 -14.79 15.14 -8.12
C VAL A 377 -14.97 16.13 -6.97
N ARG A 378 -14.24 15.91 -5.86
CA ARG A 378 -14.27 16.81 -4.70
C ARG A 378 -13.85 18.23 -5.11
N VAL A 379 -14.60 19.20 -4.63
CA VAL A 379 -14.27 20.63 -4.76
C VAL A 379 -13.59 21.07 -3.46
N ASP A 380 -12.61 21.96 -3.55
CA ASP A 380 -12.11 22.66 -2.37
C ASP A 380 -13.24 23.49 -1.76
N ALA A 381 -13.74 23.09 -0.58
CA ALA A 381 -14.83 23.80 0.06
C ALA A 381 -14.46 25.24 0.47
N VAL A 382 -13.18 25.53 0.68
CA VAL A 382 -12.71 26.85 1.11
C VAL A 382 -12.63 27.80 -0.07
N ASN A 383 -12.05 27.34 -1.17
CA ASN A 383 -11.73 28.20 -2.32
C ASN A 383 -12.69 28.01 -3.52
N ASN A 384 -13.67 27.10 -3.41
CA ASN A 384 -14.52 26.63 -4.50
C ASN A 384 -13.74 26.21 -5.76
N LYS A 385 -12.47 25.78 -5.57
CA LYS A 385 -11.57 25.40 -6.66
C LYS A 385 -11.90 23.98 -7.11
N LYS A 386 -12.21 23.83 -8.40
CA LYS A 386 -12.28 22.52 -9.06
C LYS A 386 -10.87 22.06 -9.41
N TYR A 387 -10.59 20.77 -9.17
CA TYR A 387 -9.35 20.15 -9.59
C TYR A 387 -9.60 19.18 -10.73
N LYS A 388 -8.61 19.02 -11.61
CA LYS A 388 -8.59 17.90 -12.54
C LYS A 388 -8.50 16.59 -11.76
N HIS A 389 -9.02 15.52 -12.34
CA HIS A 389 -9.03 14.18 -11.79
C HIS A 389 -8.35 13.18 -12.71
N SER A 390 -7.72 12.16 -12.13
CA SER A 390 -7.23 10.98 -12.84
C SER A 390 -7.34 9.72 -11.97
N PHE A 391 -7.69 8.58 -12.57
CA PHE A 391 -7.47 7.29 -11.92
C PHE A 391 -5.98 6.99 -11.79
N SER A 392 -5.60 6.21 -10.79
CA SER A 392 -4.18 5.89 -10.55
C SER A 392 -3.97 4.47 -10.07
N GLU A 393 -2.79 3.92 -10.30
CA GLU A 393 -2.31 2.70 -9.67
C GLU A 393 -1.42 3.04 -8.46
N THR A 394 -1.48 2.22 -7.41
CA THR A 394 -0.53 2.31 -6.30
C THR A 394 0.82 1.71 -6.70
N LEU A 395 1.90 2.42 -6.43
CA LEU A 395 3.28 1.98 -6.69
C LEU A 395 3.94 1.50 -5.40
N PHE A 396 4.84 0.52 -5.51
CA PHE A 396 5.55 -0.04 -4.35
C PHE A 396 7.06 -0.04 -4.54
N ILE A 397 7.78 0.00 -3.43
CA ILE A 397 9.23 -0.27 -3.34
C ILE A 397 9.49 -1.42 -2.39
N PRO A 398 10.59 -2.18 -2.55
CA PRO A 398 11.02 -3.09 -1.51
C PRO A 398 11.60 -2.32 -0.33
N VAL A 399 11.18 -2.73 0.86
CA VAL A 399 11.75 -2.23 2.10
C VAL A 399 12.19 -3.36 2.99
N ARG A 400 13.08 -3.01 3.92
CA ARG A 400 13.42 -3.83 5.07
C ARG A 400 13.45 -2.98 6.31
N LEU A 401 13.06 -3.57 7.44
CA LEU A 401 13.21 -2.92 8.73
C LEU A 401 14.60 -3.16 9.31
N SER A 402 15.18 -2.11 9.91
CA SER A 402 16.56 -2.09 10.36
C SER A 402 16.68 -1.32 11.67
N LYS A 403 17.52 -1.82 12.58
CA LYS A 403 17.91 -1.07 13.79
C LYS A 403 18.80 0.14 13.48
N ARG A 404 19.36 0.21 12.27
CA ARG A 404 20.22 1.31 11.84
C ARG A 404 19.39 2.38 11.15
N LEU A 405 19.45 3.61 11.66
CA LEU A 405 19.08 4.83 10.96
C LEU A 405 20.29 5.32 10.19
N ASN A 406 20.20 5.39 8.86
CA ASN A 406 21.27 5.87 7.98
C ASN A 406 20.69 6.50 6.71
N LYS A 407 21.54 6.91 5.77
CA LYS A 407 21.12 7.52 4.50
C LYS A 407 20.10 6.71 3.67
N TYR A 408 20.05 5.39 3.83
CA TYR A 408 19.06 4.53 3.13
C TYR A 408 17.70 4.45 3.83
N SER A 409 17.56 5.10 4.99
CA SER A 409 16.30 5.20 5.72
C SER A 409 15.55 6.50 5.44
N PHE A 410 16.15 7.43 4.70
CA PHE A 410 15.52 8.69 4.33
C PHE A 410 14.78 8.54 3.00
N PHE A 411 13.58 9.09 2.98
CA PHE A 411 12.65 9.16 1.87
C PHE A 411 12.45 10.63 1.53
N LYS A 412 12.29 10.95 0.25
CA LYS A 412 11.83 12.28 -0.16
C LYS A 412 10.79 12.15 -1.26
N ARG A 413 9.96 13.19 -1.42
CA ARG A 413 9.02 13.25 -2.54
C ARG A 413 9.80 13.40 -3.84
N HIS A 414 9.45 12.56 -4.81
CA HIS A 414 9.89 12.64 -6.20
C HIS A 414 8.64 12.76 -7.07
N VAL A 415 8.64 13.75 -7.97
CA VAL A 415 7.52 14.02 -8.88
C VAL A 415 8.01 13.81 -10.31
N TYR A 416 7.31 12.96 -11.04
CA TYR A 416 7.49 12.66 -12.46
C TYR A 416 6.28 13.15 -13.25
N ASP A 417 6.33 13.05 -14.57
CA ASP A 417 5.27 13.53 -15.45
C ASP A 417 3.93 12.83 -15.17
N ASN A 418 3.96 11.54 -14.79
CA ASN A 418 2.77 10.73 -14.55
C ASN A 418 2.73 10.04 -13.17
N CYS A 419 3.70 10.28 -12.27
CA CYS A 419 3.70 9.64 -10.97
C CYS A 419 4.38 10.48 -9.88
N THR A 420 3.93 10.29 -8.63
CA THR A 420 4.52 10.90 -7.44
C THR A 420 4.82 9.81 -6.43
N VAL A 421 6.06 9.75 -5.96
CA VAL A 421 6.59 8.67 -5.12
C VAL A 421 7.46 9.20 -3.99
N TYR A 422 7.55 8.41 -2.92
CA TYR A 422 8.38 8.64 -1.74
C TYR A 422 9.42 7.52 -1.63
N TYR A 423 10.69 7.82 -1.89
CA TYR A 423 11.78 6.84 -1.80
C TYR A 423 13.15 7.46 -1.55
#